data_AF-A0A9Q3PC86-F1
#
_entry.id   AF-A0A9Q3PC86-F1
#
_cell.length_a   1.000
_cell.length_b   1.000
_cell.length_c   1.000
_cell.angle_alpha   90.00
_cell.angle_beta   90.00
_cell.angle_gamma   90.00
#
_symmetry.space_group_name_H-M   'P 1'
#
loop_
_entity.id
_entity.type
_entity.pdbx_description
1 polymer ?
#
loop_
_entity_poly.entity_id
_entity_poly.type
_entity_poly.pdbx_seq_one_letter_code
_entity_poly.pdbx_strand_id
1 'polypeptide(L)'
;MESELDNIGALDLILGTDQQSQQIQESLNRKAYNLIICYLNEDNLSFVSSMLNPNQKQDGQIIWKILKEKYMLNDISSQTLAFTNFSQVKFSQTPNFVQEIQTAVRKMRLVGFKLEESALIIMVLRKLPPELDSFFCVMSHGFQNQGLDFILKKLEQDHIQFKLNEDNCEATAALYIQRNKRY
;
A
#
# COMPACT_ATOMS: atom_id res chain seq x y z
N MET A 1 6.87 -26.42 1.37
CA MET A 1 7.43 -26.04 0.06
C MET A 1 8.75 -25.30 0.21
N GLU A 2 8.80 -24.19 0.97
CA GLU A 2 10.04 -23.41 1.16
C GLU A 2 11.22 -24.24 1.70
N SER A 3 11.00 -25.01 2.78
CA SER A 3 12.02 -25.92 3.33
C SER A 3 12.50 -26.99 2.34
N GLU A 4 11.65 -27.42 1.40
CA GLU A 4 12.02 -28.43 0.38
C GLU A 4 12.81 -27.80 -0.77
N LEU A 5 12.51 -26.55 -1.12
CA LEU A 5 13.27 -25.77 -2.10
C LEU A 5 14.66 -25.39 -1.58
N ASP A 6 14.76 -25.12 -0.28
CA ASP A 6 16.03 -24.87 0.41
C ASP A 6 16.88 -26.17 0.49
N ASN A 7 16.25 -27.30 0.84
CA ASN A 7 16.90 -28.61 0.87
C ASN A 7 17.53 -29.00 -0.49
N ILE A 8 16.91 -28.62 -1.61
CA ILE A 8 17.46 -28.90 -2.95
C ILE A 8 18.41 -27.80 -3.47
N GLY A 9 18.66 -26.75 -2.69
CA GLY A 9 19.52 -25.62 -3.05
C GLY A 9 18.96 -24.75 -4.19
N ALA A 10 17.65 -24.79 -4.43
CA ALA A 10 17.01 -24.05 -5.53
C ALA A 10 16.29 -22.78 -5.07
N LEU A 11 16.27 -22.50 -3.75
CA LEU A 11 15.59 -21.34 -3.18
C LEU A 11 16.20 -20.03 -3.69
N ASP A 12 17.52 -19.87 -3.57
CA ASP A 12 18.25 -18.68 -4.05
C ASP A 12 18.14 -18.49 -5.57
N LEU A 13 18.08 -19.60 -6.32
CA LEU A 13 17.88 -19.60 -7.75
C LEU A 13 16.50 -19.06 -8.15
N ILE A 14 15.45 -19.45 -7.43
CA ILE A 14 14.08 -19.00 -7.68
C ILE A 14 13.88 -17.54 -7.25
N LEU A 15 14.60 -17.10 -6.22
CA LEU A 15 14.57 -15.73 -5.71
C LEU A 15 15.45 -14.77 -6.53
N GLY A 16 16.33 -15.29 -7.38
CA GLY A 16 17.19 -14.51 -8.29
C GLY A 16 18.45 -13.97 -7.62
N THR A 17 18.90 -14.58 -6.51
CA THR A 17 20.07 -14.17 -5.73
C THR A 17 21.33 -14.99 -6.01
N ASP A 18 21.23 -16.03 -6.85
CA ASP A 18 22.31 -17.00 -7.08
C ASP A 18 23.39 -16.54 -8.09
N GLN A 19 24.67 -16.82 -7.77
CA GLN A 19 25.85 -16.56 -8.63
C GLN A 19 26.51 -17.85 -9.17
N GLN A 20 25.79 -18.96 -9.19
CA GLN A 20 26.32 -20.27 -9.57
C GLN A 20 26.55 -20.41 -11.09
N SER A 21 27.38 -21.39 -11.48
CA SER A 21 27.65 -21.70 -12.89
C SER A 21 26.40 -22.20 -13.64
N GLN A 22 26.25 -21.80 -14.92
CA GLN A 22 25.05 -22.00 -15.75
C GLN A 22 24.51 -23.45 -15.76
N GLN A 23 25.39 -24.46 -15.79
CA GLN A 23 24.98 -25.87 -15.79
C GLN A 23 24.34 -26.31 -14.47
N ILE A 24 24.84 -25.79 -13.33
CA ILE A 24 24.25 -26.08 -12.01
C ILE A 24 22.89 -25.39 -11.93
N GLN A 25 22.78 -24.16 -12.41
CA GLN A 25 21.52 -23.42 -12.48
C GLN A 25 20.44 -24.14 -13.28
N GLU A 26 20.75 -24.68 -14.47
CA GLU A 26 19.78 -25.44 -15.27
C GLU A 26 19.27 -26.69 -14.53
N SER A 27 20.18 -27.42 -13.87
CA SER A 27 19.82 -28.63 -13.12
C SER A 27 18.92 -28.32 -11.92
N LEU A 28 19.20 -27.23 -11.20
CA LEU A 28 18.42 -26.76 -10.07
C LEU A 28 17.07 -26.20 -10.53
N ASN A 29 17.04 -25.47 -11.64
CA ASN A 29 15.82 -24.91 -12.20
C ASN A 29 14.82 -25.99 -12.60
N ARG A 30 15.32 -27.11 -13.15
CA ARG A 30 14.48 -28.27 -13.49
C ARG A 30 13.95 -28.98 -12.24
N LYS A 31 14.74 -29.08 -11.16
CA LYS A 31 14.27 -29.63 -9.88
C LYS A 31 13.21 -28.73 -9.24
N ALA A 32 13.43 -27.43 -9.25
CA ALA A 32 12.46 -26.42 -8.81
C ALA A 32 11.15 -26.52 -9.58
N TYR A 33 11.20 -26.62 -10.91
CA TYR A 33 10.02 -26.82 -11.76
C TYR A 33 9.18 -28.01 -11.31
N ASN A 34 9.81 -29.18 -11.16
CA ASN A 34 9.10 -30.40 -10.78
C ASN A 34 8.46 -30.25 -9.40
N LEU A 35 9.21 -29.70 -8.44
CA LEU A 35 8.73 -29.53 -7.08
C LEU A 35 7.55 -28.54 -7.04
N ILE A 36 7.64 -27.39 -7.72
CA ILE A 36 6.54 -26.41 -7.74
C ILE A 36 5.29 -27.05 -8.35
N ILE A 37 5.39 -27.70 -9.51
CA ILE A 37 4.25 -28.35 -10.17
C ILE A 37 3.59 -29.40 -9.26
N CYS A 38 4.36 -30.22 -8.54
CA CYS A 38 3.83 -31.24 -7.63
C CYS A 38 3.03 -30.66 -6.47
N TYR A 39 3.29 -29.41 -6.08
CA TYR A 39 2.60 -28.73 -4.99
C TYR A 39 1.46 -27.81 -5.47
N LEU A 40 1.22 -27.68 -6.78
CA LEU A 40 0.09 -26.92 -7.31
C LEU A 40 -1.21 -27.74 -7.31
N ASN A 41 -2.31 -27.07 -7.00
CA ASN A 41 -3.66 -27.60 -7.23
C ASN A 41 -4.07 -27.48 -8.72
N GLU A 42 -5.14 -28.17 -9.10
CA GLU A 42 -5.62 -28.23 -10.49
C GLU A 42 -5.87 -26.84 -11.11
N ASP A 43 -6.44 -25.90 -10.35
CA ASP A 43 -6.69 -24.53 -10.81
C ASP A 43 -5.40 -23.76 -11.15
N ASN A 44 -4.36 -23.91 -10.32
CA ASN A 44 -3.08 -23.29 -10.59
C ASN A 44 -2.31 -23.97 -11.69
N LEU A 45 -2.45 -25.29 -11.82
CA LEU A 45 -1.81 -26.06 -12.87
C LEU A 45 -2.41 -25.71 -14.25
N SER A 46 -3.73 -25.55 -14.32
CA SER A 46 -4.43 -25.07 -15.51
C SER A 46 -3.99 -23.65 -15.89
N PHE A 47 -3.89 -22.75 -14.92
CA PHE A 47 -3.42 -21.37 -15.14
C PHE A 47 -1.96 -21.31 -15.61
N VAL A 48 -1.05 -22.04 -14.95
CA VAL A 48 0.36 -22.05 -15.33
C VAL A 48 0.53 -22.68 -16.72
N SER A 49 -0.21 -23.74 -17.03
CA SER A 49 -0.12 -24.40 -18.33
C SER A 49 -0.63 -23.55 -19.50
N SER A 50 -1.59 -22.65 -19.27
CA SER A 50 -2.06 -21.71 -20.29
C SER A 50 -1.10 -20.54 -20.56
N MET A 51 -0.24 -20.20 -19.59
CA MET A 51 0.73 -19.10 -19.69
C MET A 51 2.11 -19.52 -20.18
N LEU A 52 2.46 -20.81 -20.13
CA LEU A 52 3.76 -21.32 -20.52
C LEU A 52 3.88 -21.54 -22.04
N ASN A 53 4.92 -21.00 -22.65
CA ASN A 53 5.32 -21.38 -24.01
C ASN A 53 5.96 -22.78 -24.03
N PRO A 54 5.92 -23.50 -25.16
CA PRO A 54 6.55 -24.83 -25.29
C PRO A 54 8.04 -24.85 -24.92
N ASN A 55 8.74 -23.75 -25.18
CA ASN A 55 10.18 -23.58 -24.93
C ASN A 55 10.50 -23.21 -23.47
N GLN A 56 9.48 -22.94 -22.64
CA GLN A 56 9.61 -22.56 -21.23
C GLN A 56 9.21 -23.71 -20.29
N LYS A 57 8.86 -24.88 -20.86
CA LYS A 57 8.62 -26.10 -20.09
C LYS A 57 9.94 -26.51 -19.43
N GLN A 58 9.90 -26.81 -18.13
CA GLN A 58 11.04 -27.15 -17.26
C GLN A 58 11.78 -25.96 -16.61
N ASP A 59 11.28 -24.73 -16.75
CA ASP A 59 11.83 -23.57 -16.06
C ASP A 59 11.03 -23.24 -14.78
N GLY A 60 11.62 -23.55 -13.63
CA GLY A 60 11.04 -23.29 -12.31
C GLY A 60 10.98 -21.81 -11.95
N GLN A 61 11.93 -20.99 -12.41
CA GLN A 61 11.91 -19.53 -12.21
C GLN A 61 10.72 -18.91 -12.95
N ILE A 62 10.45 -19.33 -14.18
CA ILE A 62 9.32 -18.83 -14.97
C ILE A 62 7.99 -19.17 -14.29
N ILE A 63 7.82 -20.42 -13.83
CA ILE A 63 6.61 -20.79 -13.09
C ILE A 63 6.47 -19.97 -11.82
N TRP A 64 7.53 -19.83 -11.04
CA TRP A 64 7.51 -19.04 -9.83
C TRP A 64 7.12 -17.59 -10.12
N LYS A 65 7.64 -17.00 -11.19
CA LYS A 65 7.27 -15.65 -11.63
C LYS A 65 5.79 -15.56 -12.00
N ILE A 66 5.26 -16.50 -12.78
CA ILE A 66 3.84 -16.54 -13.18
C ILE A 66 2.92 -16.67 -11.96
N LEU A 67 3.27 -17.55 -11.02
CA LEU A 67 2.51 -17.72 -9.78
C LEU A 67 2.59 -16.49 -8.90
N LYS A 68 3.78 -15.90 -8.78
CA LYS A 68 3.98 -14.65 -8.05
C LYS A 68 3.09 -13.59 -8.65
N GLU A 69 3.10 -13.37 -9.96
CA GLU A 69 2.23 -12.43 -10.68
C GLU A 69 0.75 -12.67 -10.42
N LYS A 70 0.27 -13.93 -10.50
CA LYS A 70 -1.14 -14.29 -10.20
C LYS A 70 -1.56 -13.92 -8.77
N TYR A 71 -0.65 -14.09 -7.82
CA TYR A 71 -0.92 -13.92 -6.39
C TYR A 71 -0.31 -12.66 -5.79
N MET A 72 0.25 -11.76 -6.61
CA MET A 72 0.73 -10.49 -6.10
C MET A 72 -0.49 -9.70 -5.61
N LEU A 73 -0.48 -9.34 -4.33
CA LEU A 73 -1.35 -8.34 -3.72
C LEU A 73 -1.21 -6.92 -4.32
N ASN A 74 -0.59 -6.79 -5.50
CA ASN A 74 -0.48 -5.59 -6.32
C ASN A 74 -1.39 -5.66 -7.56
N ASP A 75 -2.36 -6.56 -7.57
CA ASP A 75 -3.38 -6.57 -8.61
C ASP A 75 -4.08 -5.21 -8.69
N ILE A 76 -4.13 -4.64 -9.89
CA ILE A 76 -4.73 -3.34 -10.19
C ILE A 76 -6.19 -3.31 -9.72
N SER A 77 -6.91 -4.44 -9.80
CA SER A 77 -8.30 -4.52 -9.30
C SER A 77 -8.37 -4.34 -7.78
N SER A 78 -7.50 -5.03 -7.04
CA SER A 78 -7.39 -4.90 -5.58
C SER A 78 -6.98 -3.48 -5.14
N GLN A 79 -6.04 -2.87 -5.86
CA GLN A 79 -5.62 -1.48 -5.66
C GLN A 79 -6.75 -0.49 -5.95
N THR A 80 -7.44 -0.67 -7.07
CA THR A 80 -8.59 0.17 -7.47
C THR A 80 -9.72 0.06 -6.47
N LEU A 81 -10.01 -1.14 -5.97
CA LEU A 81 -11.03 -1.35 -4.95
C LEU A 81 -10.66 -0.68 -3.63
N ALA A 82 -9.40 -0.81 -3.19
CA ALA A 82 -8.93 -0.15 -1.97
C ALA A 82 -9.00 1.39 -2.08
N PHE A 83 -8.59 1.94 -3.22
CA PHE A 83 -8.70 3.38 -3.50
C PHE A 83 -10.15 3.85 -3.60
N THR A 84 -11.04 3.05 -4.20
CA THR A 84 -12.48 3.34 -4.28
C THR A 84 -13.09 3.39 -2.88
N ASN A 85 -12.76 2.42 -2.02
CA ASN A 85 -13.20 2.40 -0.63
C ASN A 85 -12.71 3.63 0.15
N PHE A 86 -11.43 4.01 -0.02
CA PHE A 86 -10.90 5.26 0.55
C PHE A 86 -11.64 6.50 0.03
N SER A 87 -11.92 6.55 -1.27
CA SER A 87 -12.62 7.67 -1.90
C SER A 87 -14.05 7.83 -1.40
N GLN A 88 -14.72 6.74 -1.02
CA GLN A 88 -16.07 6.73 -0.47
C GLN A 88 -16.16 7.13 1.01
N VAL A 89 -15.06 7.17 1.76
CA VAL A 89 -15.06 7.68 3.14
C VAL A 89 -15.51 9.14 3.14
N LYS A 90 -16.60 9.41 3.86
CA LYS A 90 -17.21 10.74 4.02
C LYS A 90 -17.06 11.18 5.47
N PHE A 91 -16.96 12.50 5.68
CA PHE A 91 -16.96 13.04 7.03
C PHE A 91 -18.31 12.81 7.72
N SER A 92 -18.27 12.31 8.96
CA SER A 92 -19.44 12.10 9.81
C SER A 92 -19.22 12.79 11.16
N GLN A 93 -18.52 12.13 12.07
CA GLN A 93 -17.98 12.69 13.31
C GLN A 93 -16.47 12.50 13.31
N THR A 94 -15.73 13.46 13.87
CA THR A 94 -14.27 13.44 13.92
C THR A 94 -13.66 12.08 14.31
N PRO A 95 -14.03 11.43 15.44
CA PRO A 95 -13.42 10.16 15.83
C PRO A 95 -13.70 9.02 14.83
N ASN A 96 -14.93 8.93 14.34
CA ASN A 96 -15.30 7.90 13.35
C ASN A 96 -14.58 8.12 12.03
N PHE A 97 -14.54 9.37 11.56
CA PHE A 97 -13.83 9.75 10.34
C PHE A 97 -12.34 9.41 10.41
N VAL A 98 -11.67 9.74 11.52
CA VAL A 98 -10.25 9.44 11.74
C VAL A 98 -9.99 7.94 11.69
N GLN A 99 -10.80 7.13 12.38
CA GLN A 99 -10.68 5.67 12.37
C GLN A 99 -10.94 5.08 10.98
N GLU A 100 -11.94 5.57 10.25
CA GLU A 100 -12.25 5.14 8.89
C GLU A 100 -11.11 5.44 7.92
N ILE A 101 -10.54 6.65 7.98
CA ILE A 101 -9.38 7.05 7.16
C ILE A 101 -8.17 6.18 7.49
N GLN A 102 -7.81 6.00 8.77
CA GLN A 102 -6.69 5.14 9.16
C GLN A 102 -6.86 3.70 8.68
N THR A 103 -8.10 3.19 8.73
CA THR A 103 -8.42 1.83 8.25
C THR A 103 -8.30 1.73 6.73
N ALA A 104 -8.82 2.71 6.00
CA ALA A 104 -8.73 2.77 4.55
C ALA A 104 -7.27 2.90 4.05
N VAL A 105 -6.48 3.77 4.70
CA VAL A 105 -5.06 3.95 4.38
C VAL A 105 -4.25 2.68 4.65
N ARG A 106 -4.49 2.00 5.78
CA ARG A 106 -3.86 0.69 6.04
C ARG A 106 -4.20 -0.32 4.96
N LYS A 107 -5.47 -0.41 4.55
CA LYS A 107 -5.90 -1.31 3.45
C LYS A 107 -5.21 -0.98 2.12
N MET A 108 -5.10 0.30 1.76
CA MET A 108 -4.36 0.74 0.56
C MET A 108 -2.89 0.32 0.62
N ARG A 109 -2.21 0.52 1.75
CA ARG A 109 -0.82 0.12 1.94
C ARG A 109 -0.63 -1.41 1.86
N LEU A 110 -1.59 -2.18 2.38
CA LEU A 110 -1.57 -3.66 2.33
C LEU A 110 -1.64 -4.20 0.90
N VAL A 111 -2.40 -3.54 0.00
CA VAL A 111 -2.48 -3.91 -1.43
C VAL A 111 -1.38 -3.24 -2.28
N GLY A 112 -0.35 -2.70 -1.63
CA GLY A 112 0.77 -2.05 -2.29
C GLY A 112 0.43 -0.78 -3.07
N PHE A 113 -0.74 -0.16 -2.79
CA PHE A 113 -1.07 1.15 -3.34
C PHE A 113 -0.21 2.21 -2.64
N LYS A 114 0.84 2.67 -3.33
CA LYS A 114 1.77 3.68 -2.84
C LYS A 114 1.31 5.06 -3.29
N LEU A 115 1.02 5.92 -2.33
CA LEU A 115 0.76 7.34 -2.55
C LEU A 115 1.76 8.15 -1.74
N GLU A 116 2.22 9.27 -2.27
CA GLU A 116 3.04 10.21 -1.51
C GLU A 116 2.24 10.73 -0.31
N GLU A 117 2.89 10.84 0.85
CA GLU A 117 2.23 11.22 2.11
C GLU A 117 1.59 12.62 1.99
N SER A 118 2.24 13.55 1.27
CA SER A 118 1.72 14.89 0.98
C SER A 118 0.40 14.85 0.20
N ALA A 119 0.33 14.04 -0.86
CA ALA A 119 -0.88 13.84 -1.64
C ALA A 119 -1.98 13.19 -0.80
N LEU A 120 -1.63 12.20 0.03
CA LEU A 120 -2.59 11.55 0.92
C LEU A 120 -3.20 12.53 1.92
N ILE A 121 -2.38 13.39 2.52
CA ILE A 121 -2.83 14.44 3.43
C ILE A 121 -3.82 15.38 2.73
N ILE A 122 -3.47 15.90 1.54
CA ILE A 122 -4.35 16.78 0.77
C ILE A 122 -5.68 16.08 0.46
N MET A 123 -5.66 14.81 0.05
CA MET A 123 -6.87 14.04 -0.23
C MET A 123 -7.76 13.86 0.99
N VAL A 124 -7.19 13.63 2.17
CA VAL A 124 -7.94 13.50 3.43
C VAL A 124 -8.52 14.85 3.84
N LEU A 125 -7.72 15.92 3.78
CA LEU A 125 -8.16 17.26 4.14
C LEU A 125 -9.32 17.74 3.25
N ARG A 126 -9.32 17.42 1.95
CA ARG A 126 -10.42 17.75 1.02
C ARG A 126 -11.74 17.02 1.32
N LYS A 127 -11.74 16.00 2.18
CA LYS A 127 -12.96 15.29 2.62
C LYS A 127 -13.63 15.96 3.81
N LEU A 128 -12.99 16.95 4.44
CA LEU A 128 -13.55 17.70 5.55
C LEU A 128 -14.71 18.58 5.06
N PRO A 129 -15.70 18.84 5.92
CA PRO A 129 -16.81 19.72 5.60
C PRO A 129 -16.35 21.19 5.72
N PRO A 130 -17.06 22.14 5.08
CA PRO A 130 -16.61 23.53 4.95
C PRO A 130 -16.43 24.25 6.30
N GLU A 131 -17.10 23.79 7.36
CA GLU A 131 -16.94 24.33 8.72
C GLU A 131 -15.53 24.09 9.29
N LEU A 132 -14.72 23.26 8.62
CA LEU A 132 -13.32 22.98 8.95
C LEU A 132 -12.34 23.51 7.88
N ASP A 133 -12.77 24.44 7.01
CA ASP A 133 -11.89 25.07 6.02
C ASP A 133 -10.71 25.81 6.66
N SER A 134 -10.93 26.41 7.84
CA SER A 134 -9.86 27.02 8.63
C SER A 134 -8.78 25.99 9.01
N PHE A 135 -9.17 24.79 9.41
CA PHE A 135 -8.25 23.67 9.68
C PHE A 135 -7.52 23.23 8.40
N PHE A 136 -8.22 23.08 7.28
CA PHE A 136 -7.61 22.78 5.98
C PHE A 136 -6.50 23.79 5.64
N CYS A 137 -6.79 25.08 5.81
CA CYS A 137 -5.87 26.21 5.58
C CYS A 137 -4.58 26.07 6.39
N VAL A 138 -4.74 25.88 7.70
CA VAL A 138 -3.63 25.74 8.66
C VAL A 138 -2.81 24.50 8.36
N MET A 139 -3.47 23.39 8.03
CA MET A 139 -2.81 22.11 7.78
C MET A 139 -2.04 22.09 6.47
N SER A 140 -2.62 22.66 5.41
CA SER A 140 -2.01 22.75 4.08
C SER A 140 -0.76 23.64 4.07
N HIS A 141 -0.80 24.80 4.77
CA HIS A 141 0.30 25.76 4.75
C HIS A 141 1.31 25.56 5.90
N GLY A 142 0.86 25.12 7.07
CA GLY A 142 1.66 25.10 8.29
C GLY A 142 2.47 23.81 8.52
N PHE A 143 2.13 22.71 7.86
CA PHE A 143 2.66 21.37 8.21
C PHE A 143 3.19 20.58 7.01
N GLN A 144 3.91 21.25 6.11
CA GLN A 144 4.47 20.67 4.88
C GLN A 144 5.40 19.44 5.09
N ASN A 145 5.80 19.12 6.33
CA ASN A 145 6.68 18.01 6.68
C ASN A 145 6.11 17.05 7.74
N GLN A 146 4.81 17.10 8.04
CA GLN A 146 4.19 16.20 9.03
C GLN A 146 3.53 15.00 8.35
N GLY A 147 3.51 13.85 9.03
CA GLY A 147 2.80 12.65 8.56
C GLY A 147 1.29 12.72 8.80
N LEU A 148 0.53 11.87 8.09
CA LEU A 148 -0.94 11.81 8.20
C LEU A 148 -1.42 11.61 9.65
N ASP A 149 -0.73 10.77 10.43
CA ASP A 149 -1.11 10.47 11.80
C ASP A 149 -1.07 11.70 12.71
N PHE A 150 -0.12 12.61 12.49
CA PHE A 150 -0.05 13.89 13.20
C PHE A 150 -1.26 14.77 12.87
N ILE A 151 -1.59 14.87 11.58
CA ILE A 151 -2.73 15.65 11.09
C ILE A 151 -4.04 15.13 11.67
N LEU A 152 -4.24 13.81 11.67
CA LEU A 152 -5.44 13.17 12.21
C LEU A 152 -5.56 13.36 13.73
N LYS A 153 -4.47 13.17 14.47
CA LYS A 153 -4.47 13.41 15.93
C LYS A 153 -4.83 14.85 16.27
N LYS A 154 -4.33 15.79 15.47
CA LYS A 154 -4.62 17.21 15.64
C LYS A 154 -6.06 17.56 15.29
N LEU A 155 -6.63 16.92 14.27
CA LEU A 155 -8.05 17.01 13.97
C LEU A 155 -8.89 16.53 15.17
N GLU A 156 -8.54 15.41 15.80
CA GLU A 156 -9.23 14.93 17.01
C GLU A 156 -9.15 15.93 18.16
N GLN A 157 -7.98 16.52 18.39
CA GLN A 157 -7.74 17.44 19.51
C GLN A 157 -8.41 18.80 19.33
N ASP A 158 -8.36 19.37 18.13
CA ASP A 158 -8.67 20.78 17.92
C ASP A 158 -9.96 21.04 17.13
N HIS A 159 -10.71 20.00 16.71
CA HIS A 159 -11.93 20.18 15.91
C HIS A 159 -12.95 21.15 16.52
N ILE A 160 -13.04 21.25 17.86
CA ILE A 160 -13.93 22.19 18.55
C ILE A 160 -13.47 23.64 18.35
N GLN A 161 -12.17 23.89 18.35
CA GLN A 161 -11.60 25.24 18.18
C GLN A 161 -11.75 25.74 16.75
N PHE A 162 -11.61 24.85 15.77
CA PHE A 162 -11.75 25.23 14.36
C PHE A 162 -13.21 25.47 13.95
N LYS A 163 -14.16 24.74 14.55
CA LYS A 163 -15.60 24.94 14.32
C LYS A 163 -16.12 26.31 14.80
N LEU A 164 -15.38 27.01 15.67
CA LEU A 164 -15.78 28.30 16.24
C LEU A 164 -15.16 29.51 15.53
N ASN A 165 -14.20 29.30 14.63
CA ASN A 165 -13.47 30.38 13.95
C ASN A 165 -13.84 30.40 12.46
N GLU A 166 -15.02 30.94 12.14
CA GLU A 166 -15.45 31.19 10.75
C GLU A 166 -14.75 32.41 10.11
N ASP A 167 -14.17 33.30 10.93
CA ASP A 167 -13.62 34.55 10.44
C ASP A 167 -12.12 34.46 10.10
N ASN A 168 -11.88 34.33 8.80
CA ASN A 168 -10.63 34.60 8.07
C ASN A 168 -9.50 33.53 8.21
N CYS A 169 -9.46 32.64 7.22
CA CYS A 169 -8.52 31.51 6.99
C CYS A 169 -7.03 31.86 7.24
N GLU A 170 -6.57 33.00 6.75
CA GLU A 170 -5.16 33.38 6.81
C GLU A 170 -4.76 33.94 8.19
N ALA A 171 -5.65 34.72 8.82
CA ALA A 171 -5.41 35.29 10.15
C ALA A 171 -5.46 34.21 11.24
N THR A 172 -6.41 33.27 11.13
CA THR A 172 -6.51 32.10 12.01
C THR A 172 -5.33 31.15 11.84
N ALA A 173 -4.86 30.91 10.61
CA ALA A 173 -3.63 30.17 10.35
C ALA A 173 -2.40 30.83 10.99
N ALA A 174 -2.24 32.14 10.81
CA ALA A 174 -1.11 32.88 11.37
C ALA A 174 -1.09 32.87 12.91
N LEU A 175 -2.25 33.11 13.56
CA LEU A 175 -2.38 33.10 15.02
C LEU A 175 -2.18 31.70 15.61
N TYR A 176 -2.72 30.68 14.95
CA TYR A 176 -2.59 29.29 15.40
C TYR A 176 -1.15 28.77 15.27
N ILE A 177 -0.44 29.13 14.19
CA ILE A 177 0.98 28.82 14.01
C ILE A 177 1.84 29.59 15.03
N GLN A 178 1.55 30.86 15.31
CA GLN A 178 2.27 31.64 16.33
C GLN A 178 2.10 31.08 17.75
N ARG A 179 0.88 30.65 18.10
CA ARG A 179 0.57 30.10 19.43
C ARG A 179 1.24 28.75 19.68
N ASN A 180 1.39 27.92 18.66
CA ASN A 180 1.98 26.58 18.75
C ASN A 180 3.49 26.53 18.44
N LYS A 181 4.14 27.66 18.16
CA LYS A 181 5.61 27.80 18.05
C LYS A 181 6.31 28.14 19.37
N ARG A 182 5.56 28.26 20.48
CA ARG A 182 6.10 28.63 21.81
C ARG A 182 6.46 27.44 22.73
N TYR A 183 6.51 26.21 22.20
CA TYR A 183 7.02 25.04 22.91
C TYR A 183 8.00 24.28 22.02
#